data_AF-A0A920PHL0-F1
#
_entry.id   AF-A0A920PHL0-F1
#
_cell.length_a   1.000
_cell.length_b   1.000
_cell.length_c   1.000
_cell.angle_alpha   90.00
_cell.angle_beta   90.00
_cell.angle_gamma   90.00
#
_symmetry.space_group_name_H-M   'P 1'
#
loop_
_entity.id
_entity.type
_entity.pdbx_description
1 polymer ?
#
loop_
_entity_poly.entity_id
_entity_poly.type
_entity_poly.pdbx_seq_one_letter_code
_entity_poly.pdbx_strand_id
1 'polypeptide(L)' 'MIRAIADTYEMLDADDDCRAVVLCSEGKHFCAGADFSARESWGQAQLDAQAGQLYREAARVFSARKPV' A
#
# COMPACT_ATOMS: atom_id res chain seq x y z
N MET A 1 -1.59 5.50 4.04
CA MET A 1 -1.83 4.09 4.38
C MET A 1 -0.96 3.14 3.57
N ILE A 2 -1.08 3.07 2.23
CA ILE A 2 -0.33 2.10 1.40
C ILE A 2 1.19 2.09 1.64
N ARG A 3 1.81 3.26 1.86
CA ARG A 3 3.23 3.37 2.23
C ARG A 3 3.59 2.60 3.50
N ALA A 4 2.75 2.66 4.54
CA ALA A 4 3.00 1.94 5.78
C ALA A 4 2.91 0.41 5.59
N ILE A 5 2.03 -0.04 4.69
CA ILE A 5 1.94 -1.46 4.30
C ILE A 5 3.22 -1.87 3.57
N ALA A 6 3.68 -1.08 2.60
CA ALA A 6 4.94 -1.32 1.88
C ALA A 6 6.16 -1.36 2.81
N ASP A 7 6.28 -0.38 3.72
CA ASP A 7 7.36 -0.32 4.72
C ASP A 7 7.34 -1.56 5.63
N THR A 8 6.15 -2.05 6.00
CA THR A 8 6.00 -3.27 6.82
C THR A 8 6.37 -4.53 6.05
N TYR A 9 6.03 -4.61 4.77
CA TYR A 9 6.39 -5.76 3.93
C TYR A 9 7.90 -5.88 3.79
N GLU A 10 8.60 -4.77 3.52
CA GLU A 10 10.07 -4.76 3.43
C GLU A 10 10.74 -5.15 4.75
N MET A 11 10.18 -4.71 5.88
CA MET A 11 10.64 -5.09 7.22
C MET A 11 10.51 -6.62 7.44
N LEU A 12 9.33 -7.19 7.13
CA LEU A 12 9.07 -8.63 7.30
C LEU A 12 9.84 -9.49 6.30
N ASP A 13 10.09 -8.98 5.10
CA ASP A 13 10.94 -9.63 4.11
C ASP A 13 12.40 -9.74 4.58
N ALA A 14 12.89 -8.77 5.34
CA ALA A 14 14.24 -8.77 5.92
C ALA A 14 14.36 -9.65 7.18
N ASP A 15 13.24 -10.13 7.71
CA ASP A 15 13.20 -11.02 8.86
C ASP A 15 13.27 -12.49 8.41
N ASP A 16 14.34 -13.18 8.84
CA ASP A 16 14.56 -14.59 8.53
C ASP A 16 13.61 -15.52 9.31
N ASP A 17 13.11 -15.07 10.46
CA ASP A 17 12.11 -15.81 11.26
C ASP A 17 10.69 -15.64 10.70
N CYS A 18 10.44 -14.59 9.91
CA CYS A 18 9.17 -14.42 9.20
C CYS A 18 9.06 -15.39 8.02
N ARG A 19 7.97 -16.17 7.99
CA ARG A 19 7.72 -17.20 6.96
C ARG A 19 6.59 -16.84 5.99
N ALA A 20 5.65 -16.01 6.42
CA ALA A 20 4.52 -15.53 5.62
C ALA A 20 3.92 -14.29 6.30
N VAL A 21 3.23 -13.46 5.53
CA VAL A 21 2.48 -12.29 6.00
C VAL A 21 0.99 -12.58 5.88
N VAL A 22 0.18 -12.22 6.87
CA VAL A 22 -1.28 -12.23 6.73
C VAL A 22 -1.77 -10.80 6.83
N LEU A 23 -2.20 -10.24 5.71
CA LEU A 23 -2.77 -8.90 5.67
C LEU A 23 -4.23 -8.95 6.09
N CYS A 24 -4.53 -8.42 7.27
CA CYS A 24 -5.89 -8.36 7.82
C CYS A 24 -6.49 -6.96 7.72
N SER A 25 -7.82 -6.88 7.83
CA SER A 25 -8.58 -5.63 7.94
C SER A 25 -9.41 -5.61 9.21
N GLU A 26 -9.68 -4.42 9.73
CA GLU A 26 -10.66 -4.24 10.81
C GLU A 26 -12.07 -4.01 10.25
N GLY A 27 -13.10 -4.54 10.92
CA GLY A 27 -14.49 -4.28 10.58
C GLY A 27 -15.02 -5.11 9.41
N LYS A 28 -16.00 -4.56 8.67
CA LYS A 28 -16.77 -5.31 7.65
C LYS A 28 -16.15 -5.30 6.26
N HIS A 29 -15.26 -4.37 5.97
CA HIS A 29 -14.69 -4.18 4.64
C HIS A 29 -13.19 -4.42 4.70
N PHE A 30 -12.65 -5.15 3.72
CA PHE A 30 -11.21 -5.40 3.64
C PHE A 30 -10.42 -4.12 3.32
N CYS A 31 -10.77 -3.48 2.21
CA CYS A 31 -10.24 -2.20 1.77
C CYS A 31 -11.31 -1.50 0.93
N ALA A 32 -11.59 -0.23 1.22
CA ALA A 32 -12.54 0.57 0.44
C ALA A 32 -11.91 1.22 -0.82
N GLY A 33 -10.62 0.96 -1.06
CA GLY A 33 -9.85 1.57 -2.14
C GLY A 33 -9.14 2.86 -1.71
N ALA A 34 -8.61 3.57 -2.69
CA ALA A 34 -7.93 4.84 -2.46
C ALA A 34 -8.94 5.94 -2.09
N ASP A 35 -8.57 6.79 -1.13
CA ASP A 35 -9.35 7.95 -0.73
C ASP A 35 -9.17 9.07 -1.76
N PHE A 36 -10.26 9.40 -2.46
CA PHE A 36 -10.33 10.47 -3.46
C PHE A 36 -11.23 11.63 -3.01
N SER A 37 -11.56 11.74 -1.72
CA SER A 37 -12.45 12.78 -1.20
C SER A 37 -11.97 14.21 -1.50
N ALA A 38 -10.66 14.43 -1.63
CA ALA A 38 -10.08 15.73 -1.96
C ALA A 38 -9.93 15.99 -3.48
N ARG A 39 -10.35 15.05 -4.34
CA ARG A 39 -10.05 15.07 -5.79
C ARG A 39 -10.60 16.32 -6.50
N GLU A 40 -11.75 16.83 -6.08
CA GLU A 40 -12.37 18.03 -6.67
C GLU A 40 -11.54 19.31 -6.44
N SER A 41 -10.68 19.32 -5.41
CA SER A 41 -9.80 20.46 -5.08
C SER A 41 -8.43 20.39 -5.76
N TRP A 42 -8.12 19.32 -6.49
CA TRP A 42 -6.79 19.07 -7.05
C TRP A 42 -6.72 19.42 -8.54
N GLY A 43 -5.62 20.07 -8.94
CA GLY A 43 -5.27 20.21 -10.35
C GLY A 43 -4.71 18.92 -10.94
N GLN A 44 -4.65 18.82 -12.27
CA GLN A 44 -4.19 17.62 -12.99
C GLN A 44 -2.81 17.13 -12.53
N ALA A 45 -1.85 18.03 -12.35
CA ALA A 45 -0.51 17.66 -11.89
C ALA A 45 -0.50 17.00 -10.48
N GLN A 46 -1.41 17.43 -9.60
CA GLN A 46 -1.55 16.83 -8.26
C GLN A 46 -2.19 15.43 -8.35
N LEU A 47 -3.18 15.26 -9.24
CA LEU A 47 -3.78 13.95 -9.52
C LEU A 47 -2.73 12.95 -10.01
N ASP A 48 -1.92 13.35 -10.99
CA ASP A 48 -0.87 12.50 -11.56
C ASP A 48 0.20 12.15 -10.52
N ALA A 49 0.61 13.13 -9.70
CA ALA A 49 1.57 12.91 -8.63
C ALA A 49 1.04 11.91 -7.59
N GLN A 50 -0.23 12.01 -7.20
CA GLN A 50 -0.86 11.12 -6.22
C GLN A 50 -1.03 9.70 -6.76
N ALA A 51 -1.47 9.56 -8.01
CA ALA A 51 -1.51 8.26 -8.69
C ALA A 51 -0.11 7.64 -8.78
N GLY A 52 0.89 8.43 -9.15
CA GLY A 52 2.29 7.98 -9.22
C GLY A 52 2.84 7.52 -7.87
N GLN A 53 2.53 8.22 -6.77
CA GLN A 53 2.89 7.76 -5.43
C GLN A 53 2.19 6.44 -5.09
N LEU A 54 0.88 6.34 -5.32
CA LEU A 54 0.11 5.12 -5.07
C LEU A 54 0.70 3.90 -5.79
N TYR A 55 1.02 4.03 -7.08
CA TYR A 55 1.57 2.93 -7.86
C TYR A 55 3.02 2.58 -7.50
N ARG A 56 3.83 3.55 -7.06
CA ARG A 56 5.16 3.26 -6.51
C ARG A 56 5.10 2.41 -5.26
N GLU A 57 4.22 2.76 -4.32
CA GLU A 57 4.03 1.98 -3.10
C GLU A 57 3.42 0.60 -3.40
N ALA A 58 2.49 0.52 -4.36
CA ALA A 58 1.95 -0.77 -4.80
C ALA A 58 3.04 -1.68 -5.37
N ALA A 59 3.96 -1.15 -6.18
CA ALA A 59 5.07 -1.93 -6.73
C ALA A 59 5.96 -2.53 -5.63
N ARG A 60 6.19 -1.79 -4.52
CA ARG A 60 6.91 -2.30 -3.34
C ARG A 60 6.17 -3.49 -2.71
N VAL A 61 4.86 -3.37 -2.52
CA VAL A 61 4.02 -4.48 -1.99
C VAL A 61 4.08 -5.71 -2.91
N PHE A 62 4.02 -5.52 -4.23
CA PHE A 62 4.12 -6.61 -5.21
C PHE A 62 5.51 -7.26 -5.27
N SER A 63 6.55 -6.60 -4.77
CA SER A 63 7.92 -7.15 -4.71
C SER A 63 8.19 -8.04 -3.49
N ALA A 64 7.16 -8.33 -2.67
CA ALA A 64 7.28 -9.22 -1.53
C ALA A 64 7.91 -10.57 -1.89
N ARG A 65 8.91 -10.99 -1.12
CA ARG A 65 9.61 -12.27 -1.30
C ARG A 65 8.99 -13.37 -0.45
N LYS A 66 8.32 -13.03 0.65
CA LYS A 66 7.58 -13.98 1.48
C LYS A 66 6.14 -14.15 0.97
N PRO A 67 5.53 -15.35 1.13
CA PRO A 67 4.11 -15.55 0.84
C PRO A 67 3.21 -14.59 1.63
N VAL A 68 2.12 -14.14 1.01
CA VAL A 68 1.09 -13.27 1.58
C VAL A 68 -0.30 -13.85 1.33
#